data_AF-A0A8S9SQX3-F1
#
_entry.id   AF-A0A8S9SQX3-F1
#
_cell.length_a   1.000
_cell.length_b   1.000
_cell.length_c   1.000
_cell.angle_alpha   90.00
_cell.angle_beta   90.00
_cell.angle_gamma   90.00
#
_symmetry.space_group_name_H-M   'P 1'
#
loop_
_entity.id
_entity.type
_entity.pdbx_description
1 polymer ?
#
loop_
_entity_poly.entity_id
_entity_poly.type
_entity_poly.pdbx_seq_one_letter_code
_entity_poly.pdbx_strand_id
1 'polypeptide(L)'
;MAESAWAESSTLLGELEVEVEIKAAAAKFYHMYAGRPHHVSKATPRNVQACDLHDGEWGTVGSIISWNYMHDGKAKVAKERIEVVEPEKKLIKFKVLEGDLMEEFKSFLITIQVTDIFLEKKIKY
;
A
#
# COMPACT_ATOMS: atom_id res chain seq x y z
N MET A 1 -41.97 13.11 -22.35
CA MET A 1 -40.51 13.33 -22.28
C MET A 1 -40.05 12.57 -21.05
N ALA A 2 -39.18 11.57 -21.26
CA ALA A 2 -38.95 10.47 -20.33
C ALA A 2 -38.28 10.91 -19.02
N GLU A 3 -38.76 10.31 -17.94
CA GLU A 3 -38.28 10.46 -16.58
C GLU A 3 -36.86 9.90 -16.41
N SER A 4 -36.13 10.57 -15.53
CA SER A 4 -34.75 10.36 -15.15
C SER A 4 -34.49 8.91 -14.70
N ALA A 5 -33.68 8.18 -15.45
CA ALA A 5 -33.09 6.94 -14.99
C ALA A 5 -32.07 7.26 -13.88
N TRP A 6 -32.40 6.85 -12.66
CA TRP A 6 -31.42 6.78 -11.57
C TRP A 6 -30.39 5.74 -11.99
N ALA A 7 -29.18 6.19 -12.35
CA ALA A 7 -28.05 5.30 -12.39
C ALA A 7 -27.73 4.94 -10.93
N GLU A 8 -28.23 3.80 -10.48
CA GLU A 8 -27.60 3.11 -9.36
C GLU A 8 -26.15 2.87 -9.79
N SER A 9 -25.24 3.74 -9.35
CA SER A 9 -23.81 3.51 -9.46
C SER A 9 -23.51 2.32 -8.58
N SER A 10 -23.62 1.11 -9.16
CA SER A 10 -23.06 -0.10 -8.58
C SER A 10 -21.55 0.06 -8.55
N THR A 11 -21.08 0.77 -7.53
CA THR A 11 -19.67 0.91 -7.28
C THR A 11 -19.24 -0.46 -6.78
N LEU A 12 -18.62 -1.25 -7.67
CA LEU A 12 -17.96 -2.50 -7.33
C LEU A 12 -16.84 -2.15 -6.34
N LEU A 13 -17.18 -2.18 -5.05
CA LEU A 13 -16.28 -1.94 -3.94
C LEU A 13 -15.92 -3.31 -3.37
N GLY A 14 -14.63 -3.59 -3.32
CA GLY A 14 -14.07 -4.77 -2.65
C GLY A 14 -13.01 -4.31 -1.66
N GLU A 15 -13.05 -4.87 -0.46
CA GLU A 15 -12.02 -4.69 0.55
C GLU A 15 -11.42 -6.06 0.85
N LEU A 16 -10.09 -6.14 0.81
CA LEU A 16 -9.34 -7.32 1.16
C LEU A 16 -8.33 -6.94 2.23
N GLU A 17 -8.44 -7.60 3.38
CA GLU A 17 -7.52 -7.45 4.50
C GLU A 17 -6.75 -8.75 4.70
N VAL A 18 -5.43 -8.65 4.87
CA VAL A 18 -4.55 -9.79 5.14
C VAL A 18 -3.63 -9.42 6.28
N GLU A 19 -3.70 -10.20 7.35
CA GLU A 19 -2.78 -10.09 8.48
C GLU A 19 -1.62 -11.07 8.32
N VAL A 20 -0.40 -10.59 8.51
CA VAL A 20 0.81 -11.41 8.44
C VAL A 20 1.65 -11.17 9.69
N GLU A 21 1.95 -12.24 10.42
CA GLU A 21 2.88 -12.17 11.55
C GLU A 21 4.31 -11.95 11.04
N ILE A 22 4.92 -10.84 11.46
CA ILE A 22 6.32 -10.55 11.20
C ILE A 22 7.14 -10.73 12.48
N LYS A 23 8.29 -11.40 12.37
CA LYS A 23 9.27 -11.52 13.48
C LYS A 23 10.12 -10.26 13.67
N ALA A 24 10.08 -9.34 12.71
CA ALA A 24 10.81 -8.08 12.76
C ALA A 24 10.07 -7.05 13.62
N ALA A 25 10.81 -6.13 14.24
CA ALA A 25 10.21 -5.03 14.99
C ALA A 25 9.30 -4.17 14.08
N ALA A 26 8.07 -3.88 14.55
CA ALA A 26 7.07 -3.15 13.77
C ALA A 26 7.60 -1.81 13.23
N ALA A 27 8.35 -1.08 14.06
CA ALA A 27 8.96 0.20 13.68
C ALA A 27 9.95 0.06 12.51
N LYS A 28 10.72 -1.03 12.44
CA LYS A 28 11.66 -1.25 11.33
C LYS A 28 10.93 -1.55 10.02
N PHE A 29 9.87 -2.36 10.09
CA PHE A 29 9.05 -2.66 8.92
C PHE A 29 8.32 -1.41 8.42
N TYR A 30 7.70 -0.66 9.32
CA TYR A 30 7.08 0.62 9.00
C TYR A 30 8.06 1.62 8.37
N HIS A 31 9.25 1.77 8.95
CA HIS A 31 10.27 2.68 8.41
C HIS A 31 10.76 2.26 7.02
N MET A 32 10.69 0.97 6.67
CA MET A 32 11.03 0.51 5.33
C MET A 32 10.05 1.05 4.28
N TYR A 33 8.75 1.08 4.57
CA TYR A 33 7.74 1.59 3.63
C TYR A 33 7.60 3.11 3.68
N ALA A 34 7.61 3.70 4.88
CA ALA A 34 7.45 5.14 5.04
C ALA A 34 8.77 5.88 4.77
N GLY A 35 9.89 5.48 5.37
CA GLY A 35 11.13 6.25 5.31
C GLY A 35 12.03 5.91 4.12
N ARG A 36 12.05 4.65 3.68
CA ARG A 36 13.01 4.16 2.66
C ARG A 36 12.40 3.12 1.71
N PRO A 37 11.32 3.46 0.98
CA PRO A 37 10.64 2.49 0.12
C PRO A 37 11.57 1.93 -0.99
N HIS A 38 12.58 2.68 -1.42
CA HIS A 38 13.65 2.20 -2.31
C HIS A 38 14.51 1.05 -1.75
N HIS A 39 14.43 0.73 -0.46
CA HIS A 39 15.06 -0.46 0.11
C HIS A 39 14.21 -1.73 -0.05
N VAL A 40 12.91 -1.61 -0.34
CA VAL A 40 12.03 -2.77 -0.55
C VAL A 40 12.49 -3.57 -1.76
N SER A 41 12.95 -2.93 -2.84
CA SER A 41 13.51 -3.62 -4.00
C SER A 41 14.77 -4.42 -3.66
N LYS A 42 15.57 -3.96 -2.70
CA LYS A 42 16.74 -4.71 -2.21
C LYS A 42 16.33 -5.89 -1.32
N ALA A 43 15.25 -5.75 -0.55
CA ALA A 43 14.74 -6.79 0.32
C ALA A 43 14.05 -7.91 -0.46
N THR A 44 13.37 -7.57 -1.55
CA THR A 44 12.64 -8.53 -2.39
C THR A 44 12.78 -8.22 -3.89
N PRO A 45 13.99 -8.39 -4.46
CA PRO A 45 14.26 -8.05 -5.88
C PRO A 45 13.44 -8.89 -6.86
N ARG A 46 12.96 -10.06 -6.43
CA ARG A 46 12.09 -10.92 -7.24
C ARG A 46 10.68 -10.36 -7.38
N ASN A 47 10.16 -9.70 -6.35
CA ASN A 47 8.79 -9.18 -6.35
C ASN A 47 8.76 -7.69 -6.70
N VAL A 48 9.73 -6.92 -6.23
CA VAL A 48 9.86 -5.48 -6.47
C VAL A 48 11.24 -5.22 -7.06
N GLN A 49 11.27 -4.70 -8.27
CA GLN A 49 12.52 -4.45 -9.00
C GLN A 49 13.05 -3.04 -8.71
N ALA A 50 12.16 -2.05 -8.61
CA ALA A 50 12.56 -0.68 -8.34
C ALA A 50 11.44 0.09 -7.63
N CYS A 51 11.84 1.16 -6.94
CA CYS A 51 10.94 2.16 -6.39
C CYS A 51 11.58 3.53 -6.61
N ASP A 52 10.94 4.35 -7.42
CA ASP A 52 11.42 5.66 -7.85
C ASP A 52 10.51 6.76 -7.28
N LEU A 53 11.12 7.84 -6.79
CA LEU A 53 10.39 9.03 -6.34
C LEU A 53 10.19 9.95 -7.55
N HIS A 54 8.94 10.25 -7.86
CA HIS A 54 8.58 11.16 -8.95
C HIS A 54 8.38 12.59 -8.46
N ASP A 55 7.74 12.75 -7.30
CA ASP A 55 7.43 14.07 -6.74
C ASP A 55 7.40 14.03 -5.21
N GLY A 56 7.83 15.11 -4.58
CA GLY A 56 7.92 15.26 -3.13
C GLY A 56 9.15 14.63 -2.49
N GLU A 57 8.99 14.16 -1.26
CA GLU A 57 10.03 13.56 -0.43
C GLU A 57 9.56 12.23 0.15
N TRP A 58 10.50 11.27 0.28
CA TRP A 58 10.19 9.95 0.83
C TRP A 58 9.49 10.04 2.19
N GLY A 59 8.32 9.40 2.29
CA GLY A 59 7.55 9.32 3.54
C GLY A 59 6.75 10.54 3.91
N THR A 60 6.59 11.49 2.99
CA THR A 60 5.73 12.66 3.20
C THR A 60 4.40 12.50 2.48
N VAL A 61 3.33 12.96 3.14
CA VAL A 61 2.00 12.99 2.53
C VAL A 61 2.02 13.88 1.30
N GLY A 62 1.41 13.40 0.22
CA GLY A 62 1.36 14.08 -1.07
C GLY A 62 2.41 13.60 -2.06
N SER A 63 3.48 12.93 -1.60
CA SER A 63 4.54 12.43 -2.46
C SER A 63 4.07 11.35 -3.41
N ILE A 64 4.67 11.33 -4.59
CA ILE A 64 4.35 10.41 -5.67
C ILE A 64 5.55 9.50 -5.89
N ILE A 65 5.32 8.20 -5.73
CA ILE A 65 6.31 7.15 -5.94
C ILE A 65 5.82 6.22 -7.05
N SER A 66 6.75 5.56 -7.73
CA SER A 66 6.43 4.52 -8.71
C SER A 66 7.13 3.24 -8.33
N TRP A 67 6.36 2.15 -8.34
CA TRP A 67 6.82 0.81 -8.04
C TRP A 67 6.88 0.00 -9.33
N ASN A 68 8.05 -0.55 -9.62
CA ASN A 68 8.21 -1.57 -10.65
C ASN A 68 8.20 -2.92 -9.94
N TYR A 69 7.15 -3.72 -10.15
CA TYR A 69 6.94 -4.98 -9.47
C TYR A 69 6.67 -6.13 -10.45
N MET A 70 6.92 -7.35 -10.01
CA MET A 70 6.64 -8.55 -10.78
C MET A 70 5.38 -9.23 -10.24
N HIS A 71 4.40 -9.43 -11.10
CA HIS A 71 3.17 -10.15 -10.78
C HIS A 71 2.91 -11.21 -11.85
N ASP A 72 2.74 -12.46 -11.43
CA ASP A 72 2.57 -13.63 -12.33
C ASP A 72 3.62 -13.72 -13.45
N GLY A 73 4.87 -13.37 -13.13
CA GLY A 73 5.98 -13.42 -14.07
C GLY A 73 6.01 -12.27 -15.09
N LYS A 74 5.11 -11.29 -14.98
CA LYS A 74 5.11 -10.06 -15.80
C LYS A 74 5.55 -8.86 -14.97
N ALA A 75 6.36 -8.00 -15.58
CA ALA A 75 6.68 -6.70 -15.00
C ALA A 75 5.45 -5.80 -15.11
N LYS A 76 5.06 -5.21 -13.99
CA LYS A 76 3.98 -4.24 -13.85
C LYS A 76 4.51 -2.98 -13.16
N VAL A 77 3.82 -1.88 -13.36
CA VAL A 77 4.13 -0.59 -12.78
C VAL A 77 2.91 -0.08 -12.02
N ALA A 78 3.14 0.46 -10.82
CA ALA A 78 2.12 1.16 -10.05
C ALA A 78 2.68 2.49 -9.57
N LYS A 79 2.10 3.58 -10.06
CA LYS A 79 2.39 4.94 -9.62
C LYS A 79 1.38 5.31 -8.54
N GLU A 80 1.89 5.64 -7.38
CA GLU A 80 1.12 5.78 -6.16
C GLU A 80 1.41 7.12 -5.49
N ARG A 81 0.38 7.69 -4.87
CA ARG A 81 0.50 8.85 -4.01
C ARG A 81 0.32 8.46 -2.57
N ILE A 82 1.20 8.95 -1.72
CA ILE A 82 1.06 8.81 -0.27
C ILE A 82 -0.08 9.73 0.18
N GLU A 83 -1.21 9.17 0.60
CA GLU A 83 -2.35 9.96 1.11
C GLU A 83 -2.28 10.18 2.62
N VAL A 84 -1.77 9.21 3.36
CA VAL A 84 -1.72 9.26 4.83
C VAL A 84 -0.41 8.67 5.32
N VAL A 85 0.23 9.35 6.27
CA VAL A 85 1.38 8.84 7.03
C VAL A 85 1.11 9.14 8.49
N GLU A 86 0.91 8.09 9.28
CA GLU A 86 0.71 8.18 10.73
C GLU A 86 1.80 7.36 11.46
N PRO A 87 2.93 7.98 11.81
CA PRO A 87 4.04 7.30 12.46
C PRO A 87 3.67 6.70 13.83
N GLU A 88 2.78 7.38 14.58
CA GLU A 88 2.30 6.91 15.88
C GLU A 88 1.53 5.59 15.78
N LYS A 89 0.67 5.47 14.76
CA LYS A 89 -0.07 4.24 14.47
C LYS A 89 0.70 3.27 13.58
N LYS A 90 1.91 3.63 13.15
CA LYS A 90 2.72 2.89 12.16
C LYS A 90 1.88 2.53 10.92
N LEU A 91 1.10 3.52 10.46
CA LEU A 91 0.15 3.37 9.36
C LEU A 91 0.57 4.27 8.20
N ILE A 92 0.45 3.74 6.99
CA ILE A 92 0.67 4.46 5.75
C ILE A 92 -0.40 4.04 4.72
N LYS A 93 -0.94 5.01 3.99
CA LYS A 93 -1.90 4.77 2.91
C LYS A 93 -1.36 5.30 1.59
N PHE A 94 -1.48 4.46 0.56
CA PHE A 94 -1.12 4.78 -0.80
C PHE A 94 -2.37 4.71 -1.67
N LYS A 95 -2.49 5.66 -2.59
CA LYS A 95 -3.51 5.66 -3.63
C LYS A 95 -2.84 5.50 -4.97
N VAL A 96 -3.24 4.47 -5.72
CA VAL A 96 -2.75 4.27 -7.08
C VAL A 96 -3.35 5.36 -7.96
N LEU A 97 -2.49 6.08 -8.66
CA LEU A 97 -2.84 7.13 -9.62
C LEU A 97 -2.81 6.58 -11.05
N GLU A 98 -1.77 5.82 -11.38
CA GLU A 98 -1.50 5.29 -12.73
C GLU A 98 -0.84 3.91 -12.62
N GLY A 99 -0.89 3.12 -13.70
CA GLY A 99 -0.23 1.81 -13.77
C GLY A 99 -1.19 0.68 -14.15
N ASP A 100 -0.66 -0.54 -14.22
CA ASP A 100 -1.41 -1.73 -14.65
C ASP A 100 -2.66 -2.00 -13.80
N LEU A 101 -2.65 -1.61 -12.53
CA LEU A 101 -3.82 -1.75 -11.64
C LEU A 101 -5.00 -0.87 -12.06
N MET A 102 -4.75 0.27 -12.72
CA MET A 102 -5.80 1.19 -13.13
C MET A 102 -6.53 0.74 -14.41
N GLU A 103 -6.01 -0.28 -15.10
CA GLU A 103 -6.72 -0.94 -16.21
C GLU A 103 -7.86 -1.82 -15.70
N GLU A 104 -7.71 -2.39 -14.49
CA GLU A 104 -8.68 -3.30 -13.87
C GLU A 104 -9.57 -2.59 -12.84
N PHE A 105 -9.02 -1.59 -12.13
CA PHE A 105 -9.70 -0.90 -11.05
C PHE A 105 -9.83 0.60 -11.32
N LYS A 106 -11.03 1.17 -11.11
CA LYS A 106 -11.26 2.62 -11.20
C LYS A 106 -10.51 3.41 -10.13
N SER A 107 -10.26 2.79 -8.98
CA SER A 107 -9.52 3.35 -7.86
C SER A 107 -8.99 2.19 -7.03
N PHE A 108 -7.73 2.28 -6.61
CA PHE A 108 -7.11 1.28 -5.75
C PHE A 108 -6.37 1.98 -4.60
N LEU A 109 -6.67 1.53 -3.38
CA LEU A 109 -6.11 2.07 -2.15
C LEU A 109 -5.39 0.94 -1.41
N ILE A 110 -4.14 1.19 -1.01
CA ILE A 110 -3.32 0.27 -0.26
C ILE A 110 -3.10 0.86 1.12
N THR A 111 -3.56 0.17 2.15
CA THR A 111 -3.29 0.54 3.54
C THR A 111 -2.31 -0.47 4.13
N ILE A 112 -1.18 0.01 4.64
CA ILE A 112 -0.24 -0.80 5.40
C ILE A 112 -0.25 -0.27 6.82
N GLN A 113 -0.67 -1.11 7.76
CA GLN A 113 -0.61 -0.84 9.18
C GLN A 113 0.23 -1.90 9.86
N VAL A 114 1.15 -1.48 10.72
CA VAL A 114 2.02 -2.39 11.46
C VAL A 114 1.72 -2.29 12.94
N THR A 115 1.12 -3.33 13.50
CA THR A 115 0.86 -3.44 14.93
C THR A 115 1.96 -4.26 15.60
N ASP A 116 2.28 -3.93 16.85
CA ASP A 116 3.08 -4.83 17.66
C ASP A 116 2.17 -5.96 18.15
N ILE A 117 2.62 -7.21 18.01
CA ILE A 117 1.91 -8.35 18.58
C ILE A 117 2.07 -8.27 20.10
N PHE A 118 1.02 -7.81 20.77
CA PHE A 118 0.89 -8.02 22.21
C PHE A 118 0.56 -9.50 22.43
N LEU A 119 1.59 -10.31 22.64
CA LEU A 119 1.39 -11.61 23.26
C LEU A 119 0.87 -11.35 24.67
N GLU A 120 -0.45 -11.30 24.84
CA GLU A 120 -1.07 -11.59 26.13
C GLU A 120 -0.65 -13.01 26.51
N LYS A 121 0.49 -13.15 27.18
CA LYS A 121 0.80 -14.35 27.94
C LYS A 121 -0.20 -14.40 29.09
N LYS A 122 -1.40 -14.89 28.81
CA LYS A 122 -2.32 -15.40 29.83
C LYS A 122 -1.65 -16.63 30.42
N ILE A 123 -0.82 -16.41 31.44
CA ILE A 123 -0.46 -17.45 32.39
C ILE A 123 -1.77 -17.79 33.12
N LYS A 124 -2.49 -18.79 32.60
CA LYS A 124 -3.51 -19.49 33.39
C LYS A 124 -2.75 -20.36 34.39
N TYR A 125 -2.89 -20.04 35.67
CA TYR A 125 -2.67 -20.99 36.77
C TYR A 125 -3.89 -21.91 36.89
#